data_AF-A0A6M7TTL0-F1
#
_entry.id   AF-A0A6M7TTL0-F1
#
_cell.length_a   1.000
_cell.length_b   1.000
_cell.length_c   1.000
_cell.angle_alpha   90.00
_cell.angle_beta   90.00
_cell.angle_gamma   90.00
#
_symmetry.space_group_name_H-M   'P 1'
#
loop_
_entity.id
_entity.type
_entity.pdbx_description
1 polymer ?
#
loop_
_entity_poly.entity_id
_entity_poly.type
_entity_poly.pdbx_seq_one_letter_code
_entity_poly.pdbx_strand_id
1 'polypeptide(L)'
;MGQLPYRQHWDALVLQSYRSFLQAEDRLPLALADGDNYESACFEALRHAMSGSIFLYHFSDIAAVRNLIPNLVVGNPGTSKQVLQATRQRISDVLRASQMHQQDYHKLLGEAANAVKHGVLDHQTTYVDRSGMVLAIMSVQAQHGEGKLASQPQVVIRAEARGHQPERHFSLRAVMDAVIGAWCGLQLGLSLP
;
A
#
# COMPACT_ATOMS: atom_id res chain seq x y z
N MET A 1 -18.69 12.88 -18.54
CA MET A 1 -18.27 11.61 -17.93
C MET A 1 -18.76 11.59 -16.49
N GLY A 2 -19.53 10.57 -16.09
CA GLY A 2 -20.10 10.48 -14.74
C GLY A 2 -19.00 10.30 -13.69
N GLN A 3 -19.08 11.05 -12.58
CA GLN A 3 -18.21 10.85 -11.43
C GLN A 3 -18.84 9.79 -10.52
N LEU A 4 -18.11 8.73 -10.20
CA LEU A 4 -18.51 7.82 -9.13
C LEU A 4 -18.46 8.58 -7.79
N PRO A 5 -19.50 8.51 -6.94
CA PRO A 5 -19.42 8.97 -5.57
C PRO A 5 -18.20 8.36 -4.86
N TYR A 6 -17.50 9.14 -4.04
CA TYR A 6 -16.23 8.73 -3.42
C TYR A 6 -16.36 7.43 -2.61
N ARG A 7 -17.51 7.19 -1.96
CA ARG A 7 -17.80 5.93 -1.26
C ARG A 7 -17.85 4.73 -2.21
N GLN A 8 -18.52 4.87 -3.35
CA GLN A 8 -18.58 3.80 -4.35
C GLN A 8 -17.21 3.53 -4.97
N HIS A 9 -16.40 4.57 -5.20
CA HIS A 9 -15.02 4.41 -5.65
C HIS A 9 -14.20 3.64 -4.60
N TRP A 10 -14.31 4.02 -3.33
CA TRP A 10 -13.64 3.35 -2.22
C TRP A 10 -14.00 1.86 -2.16
N ASP A 11 -15.29 1.54 -2.13
CA ASP A 11 -15.74 0.16 -2.00
C ASP A 11 -15.39 -0.69 -3.23
N ALA A 12 -15.71 -0.20 -4.43
CA ALA A 12 -15.60 -0.98 -5.66
C ALA A 12 -14.18 -1.09 -6.19
N LEU A 13 -13.31 -0.09 -5.95
CA LEU A 13 -11.95 -0.08 -6.48
C LEU A 13 -10.91 -0.34 -5.40
N VAL A 14 -10.95 0.40 -4.30
CA VAL A 14 -9.93 0.31 -3.25
C VAL A 14 -10.10 -0.98 -2.43
N LEU A 15 -11.25 -1.14 -1.76
CA LEU A 15 -11.47 -2.30 -0.89
C LEU A 15 -11.51 -3.62 -1.67
N GLN A 16 -12.09 -3.64 -2.87
CA GLN A 16 -12.09 -4.84 -3.70
C GLN A 16 -10.69 -5.27 -4.12
N SER A 17 -9.83 -4.31 -4.50
CA SER A 17 -8.44 -4.60 -4.86
C SER A 17 -7.64 -5.08 -3.65
N TYR A 18 -7.90 -4.48 -2.48
CA TYR A 18 -7.30 -4.92 -1.23
C TYR A 18 -7.68 -6.37 -0.88
N ARG A 19 -8.98 -6.70 -0.91
CA ARG A 19 -9.47 -8.06 -0.64
C ARG A 19 -8.89 -9.08 -1.63
N SER A 20 -8.79 -8.72 -2.90
CA SER A 20 -8.19 -9.60 -3.92
C SER A 20 -6.71 -9.86 -3.64
N PHE A 21 -5.97 -8.85 -3.15
CA PHE A 21 -4.59 -9.01 -2.71
C PHE A 21 -4.50 -9.96 -1.51
N LEU A 22 -5.31 -9.77 -0.46
CA LEU A 22 -5.29 -10.66 0.70
C LEU A 22 -5.55 -12.12 0.32
N GLN A 23 -6.56 -12.36 -0.51
CA GLN A 23 -6.90 -13.70 -0.99
C GLN A 23 -5.76 -14.32 -1.80
N ALA A 24 -5.12 -13.56 -2.68
CA ALA A 24 -3.99 -14.05 -3.47
C ALA A 24 -2.76 -14.34 -2.59
N GLU A 25 -2.47 -13.46 -1.62
CA GLU A 25 -1.36 -13.65 -0.70
C GLU A 25 -1.58 -14.86 0.24
N ASP A 26 -2.82 -15.09 0.69
CA ASP A 26 -3.18 -16.23 1.54
C ASP A 26 -3.02 -17.58 0.83
N ARG A 27 -3.04 -17.60 -0.52
CA ARG A 27 -2.79 -18.81 -1.31
C ARG A 27 -1.32 -19.18 -1.45
N LEU A 28 -0.39 -18.25 -1.21
CA LEU A 28 1.04 -18.49 -1.43
C LEU A 28 1.59 -19.69 -0.63
N PRO A 29 1.25 -19.91 0.65
CA PRO A 29 1.75 -21.06 1.40
C PRO A 29 1.24 -22.40 0.83
N LEU A 30 0.00 -22.45 0.35
CA LEU A 30 -0.58 -23.63 -0.28
C LEU A 30 0.11 -23.93 -1.61
N ALA A 31 0.25 -22.91 -2.46
CA ALA A 31 0.91 -23.06 -3.75
C ALA A 31 2.39 -23.45 -3.61
N LEU A 32 3.06 -22.99 -2.54
CA LEU A 32 4.44 -23.38 -2.22
C LEU A 32 4.54 -24.86 -1.83
N ALA A 33 3.54 -25.39 -1.10
CA ALA A 33 3.48 -26.80 -0.73
C ALA A 33 3.18 -27.70 -1.94
N ASP A 34 2.35 -27.23 -2.88
CA ASP A 34 1.95 -27.99 -4.07
C ASP A 34 3.00 -27.96 -5.19
N GLY A 35 3.92 -26.98 -5.21
CA GLY A 35 5.06 -26.88 -6.12
C GLY A 35 4.74 -26.47 -7.56
N ASP A 36 3.74 -27.09 -8.20
CA ASP A 36 3.46 -26.94 -9.63
C ASP A 36 2.82 -25.59 -10.03
N ASN A 37 2.34 -24.81 -9.05
CA ASN A 37 1.62 -23.54 -9.29
C ASN A 37 2.19 -22.33 -8.54
N TYR A 38 3.34 -22.47 -7.86
CA TYR A 38 3.85 -21.43 -6.98
C TYR A 38 4.22 -20.14 -7.72
N GLU A 39 4.83 -20.24 -8.89
CA GLU A 39 5.21 -19.08 -9.70
C GLU A 39 3.97 -18.30 -10.16
N SER A 40 2.93 -18.99 -10.62
CA SER A 40 1.66 -18.37 -11.02
C SER A 40 0.99 -17.66 -9.83
N ALA A 41 0.97 -18.29 -8.66
CA ALA A 41 0.45 -17.70 -7.43
C ALA A 41 1.25 -16.45 -7.00
N CYS A 42 2.58 -16.47 -7.15
CA CYS A 42 3.44 -15.30 -6.91
C CYS A 42 3.06 -14.13 -7.83
N PHE A 43 2.92 -14.39 -9.13
CA PHE A 43 2.52 -13.36 -10.10
C PHE A 43 1.12 -12.81 -9.81
N GLU A 44 0.17 -13.67 -9.45
CA GLU A 44 -1.18 -13.26 -9.08
C GLU A 44 -1.17 -12.35 -7.84
N ALA A 45 -0.45 -12.74 -6.79
CA ALA A 45 -0.30 -11.95 -5.57
C ALA A 45 0.36 -10.59 -5.84
N LEU A 46 1.45 -10.56 -6.62
CA LEU A 46 2.12 -9.31 -7.01
C LEU A 46 1.21 -8.40 -7.84
N ARG A 47 0.48 -8.94 -8.81
CA ARG A 47 -0.46 -8.17 -9.64
C ARG A 47 -1.53 -7.50 -8.79
N HIS A 48 -2.12 -8.24 -7.85
CA HIS A 48 -3.14 -7.70 -6.95
C HIS A 48 -2.56 -6.69 -5.94
N ALA A 49 -1.37 -6.97 -5.39
CA ALA A 49 -0.63 -6.05 -4.53
C ALA A 49 -0.35 -4.71 -5.22
N MET A 50 0.17 -4.74 -6.45
CA MET A 50 0.43 -3.57 -7.28
C MET A 50 -0.85 -2.78 -7.54
N SER A 51 -1.92 -3.47 -7.94
CA SER A 51 -3.22 -2.85 -8.21
C SER A 51 -3.79 -2.17 -6.96
N GLY A 52 -3.82 -2.88 -5.83
CA GLY A 52 -4.30 -2.35 -4.56
C GLY A 52 -3.51 -1.13 -4.09
N SER A 53 -2.18 -1.17 -4.19
CA SER A 53 -1.31 -0.04 -3.84
C SER A 53 -1.59 1.19 -4.70
N ILE A 54 -1.73 1.01 -6.02
CA ILE A 54 -2.05 2.10 -6.96
C ILE A 54 -3.42 2.69 -6.66
N PHE A 55 -4.46 1.86 -6.51
CA PHE A 55 -5.82 2.36 -6.26
C PHE A 55 -5.92 3.10 -4.92
N LEU A 56 -5.33 2.55 -3.86
CA LEU A 56 -5.36 3.18 -2.54
C LEU A 56 -4.64 4.53 -2.55
N TYR A 57 -3.44 4.60 -3.13
CA TYR A 57 -2.70 5.86 -3.22
C TYR A 57 -3.37 6.88 -4.15
N HIS A 58 -3.87 6.44 -5.31
CA HIS A 58 -4.56 7.32 -6.26
C HIS A 58 -5.87 7.88 -5.69
N PHE A 59 -6.68 7.03 -5.06
CA PHE A 59 -7.91 7.46 -4.39
C PHE A 59 -7.60 8.53 -3.35
N SER A 60 -6.58 8.30 -2.52
CA SER A 60 -6.15 9.23 -1.47
C SER A 60 -5.85 10.63 -2.03
N ASP A 61 -5.07 10.71 -3.12
CA ASP A 61 -4.71 11.97 -3.76
C ASP A 61 -5.92 12.67 -4.40
N ILE A 62 -6.79 11.92 -5.09
CA ILE A 62 -7.97 12.48 -5.77
C ILE A 62 -9.02 12.96 -4.75
N ALA A 63 -9.31 12.15 -3.73
CA ALA A 63 -10.28 12.50 -2.70
C ALA A 63 -9.86 13.75 -1.94
N ALA A 64 -8.56 13.90 -1.66
CA ALA A 64 -7.98 15.08 -1.05
C ALA A 64 -8.12 16.32 -1.95
N VAL A 65 -7.58 16.29 -3.18
CA VAL A 65 -7.54 17.46 -4.08
C VAL A 65 -8.95 17.94 -4.46
N ARG A 66 -9.91 17.01 -4.55
CA ARG A 66 -11.31 17.35 -4.86
C ARG A 66 -12.16 17.65 -3.63
N ASN A 67 -11.58 17.66 -2.42
CA ASN A 67 -12.30 17.90 -1.17
C ASN A 67 -13.52 16.99 -0.99
N LEU A 68 -13.43 15.73 -1.45
CA LEU A 68 -14.58 14.80 -1.45
C LEU A 68 -14.90 14.27 -0.06
N ILE A 69 -14.01 14.47 0.90
CA ILE A 69 -14.12 13.97 2.26
C ILE A 69 -14.18 15.16 3.21
N PRO A 70 -15.36 15.45 3.79
CA PRO A 70 -15.59 16.62 4.64
C PRO A 70 -14.58 16.78 5.78
N ASN A 71 -14.25 15.68 6.48
CA ASN A 71 -13.35 15.69 7.63
C ASN A 71 -11.87 15.91 7.24
N LEU A 72 -11.56 15.83 5.94
CA LEU A 72 -10.25 16.12 5.40
C LEU A 72 -10.10 17.50 4.80
N VAL A 73 -11.20 18.24 4.62
CA VAL A 73 -11.15 19.54 3.99
C VAL A 73 -10.20 20.43 4.80
N VAL A 74 -9.17 20.91 4.11
CA VAL A 74 -8.23 21.89 4.64
C VAL A 74 -8.88 23.23 4.35
N GLY A 75 -9.34 23.93 5.39
CA GLY A 75 -10.30 25.04 5.27
C GLY A 75 -9.92 26.21 4.35
N ASN A 76 -8.66 26.28 3.91
CA ASN A 76 -8.24 27.22 2.88
C ASN A 76 -7.76 26.41 1.66
N PRO A 77 -8.39 26.53 0.47
CA PRO A 77 -7.97 25.80 -0.72
C PRO A 77 -6.62 26.36 -1.19
N GLY A 78 -5.53 25.87 -0.61
CA GLY A 78 -4.21 26.06 -1.15
C GLY A 78 -4.06 25.38 -2.52
N THR A 79 -2.87 25.46 -3.09
CA THR A 79 -2.50 24.67 -4.27
C THR A 79 -2.75 23.17 -4.03
N SER A 80 -3.01 22.40 -5.09
CA SER A 80 -3.18 20.93 -4.97
C SER A 80 -2.02 20.27 -4.20
N LYS A 81 -0.79 20.78 -4.37
CA LYS A 81 0.39 20.32 -3.64
C LYS A 81 0.25 20.51 -2.11
N GLN A 82 -0.24 21.68 -1.68
CA GLN A 82 -0.45 21.98 -0.26
C GLN A 82 -1.56 21.11 0.34
N VAL A 83 -2.65 20.89 -0.40
CA VAL A 83 -3.75 20.00 0.03
C VAL A 83 -3.26 18.57 0.22
N LEU A 84 -2.48 18.05 -0.75
CA LEU A 84 -1.88 16.73 -0.64
C LEU A 84 -0.91 16.63 0.54
N GLN A 85 -0.05 17.63 0.74
CA GLN A 85 0.89 17.65 1.86
C GLN A 85 0.16 17.63 3.22
N ALA A 86 -0.85 18.48 3.39
CA ALA A 86 -1.64 18.54 4.61
C ALA A 86 -2.43 17.24 4.86
N THR A 87 -3.02 16.65 3.82
CA THR A 87 -3.75 15.38 3.92
C THR A 87 -2.83 14.24 4.35
N ARG A 88 -1.67 14.12 3.70
CA ARG A 88 -0.65 13.11 4.03
C ARG A 88 -0.17 13.26 5.47
N GLN A 89 0.03 14.49 5.92
CA GLN A 89 0.40 14.76 7.31
C GLN A 89 -0.67 14.27 8.30
N ARG A 90 -1.96 14.55 8.03
CA ARG A 90 -3.07 14.08 8.87
C ARG A 90 -3.14 12.56 8.95
N ILE A 91 -2.94 11.87 7.82
CA ILE A 91 -2.87 10.39 7.80
C ILE A 91 -1.68 9.90 8.63
N SER A 92 -0.49 10.47 8.43
CA SER A 92 0.70 10.13 9.22
C SER A 92 0.51 10.36 10.72
N ASP A 93 -0.20 11.42 11.11
CA ASP A 93 -0.48 11.70 12.52
C ASP A 93 -1.40 10.64 13.16
N VAL A 94 -2.39 10.13 12.40
CA VAL A 94 -3.25 9.03 12.89
C VAL A 94 -2.56 7.68 12.90
N LEU A 95 -1.75 7.40 11.89
CA LEU A 95 -0.90 6.22 11.92
C LEU A 95 0.04 6.26 13.13
N ARG A 96 0.68 7.40 13.41
CA ARG A 96 1.53 7.61 14.59
C ARG A 96 0.74 7.41 15.90
N ALA A 97 -0.47 7.94 15.98
CA ALA A 97 -1.34 7.80 17.16
C ALA A 97 -1.78 6.34 17.38
N SER A 98 -1.88 5.55 16.31
CA SER A 98 -2.19 4.12 16.39
C SER A 98 -0.96 3.33 16.85
N GLN A 99 0.16 3.45 16.11
CA GLN A 99 1.46 2.89 16.47
C GLN A 99 2.58 3.76 15.91
N MET A 100 3.58 4.08 16.73
CA MET A 100 4.62 5.06 16.38
C MET A 100 5.38 4.71 15.09
N HIS A 101 5.69 3.44 14.84
CA HIS A 101 6.42 2.99 13.65
C HIS A 101 5.59 3.04 12.36
N GLN A 102 4.26 3.12 12.46
CA GLN A 102 3.37 3.19 11.29
C GLN A 102 3.30 4.57 10.65
N GLN A 103 3.86 5.62 11.29
CA GLN A 103 3.75 7.01 10.81
C GLN A 103 4.19 7.19 9.33
N ASP A 104 5.13 6.37 8.87
CA ASP A 104 5.70 6.41 7.53
C ASP A 104 5.00 5.46 6.54
N TYR A 105 4.02 4.66 6.97
CA TYR A 105 3.41 3.61 6.13
C TYR A 105 2.67 4.20 4.93
N HIS A 106 2.01 5.34 5.09
CA HIS A 106 1.40 6.05 3.96
C HIS A 106 2.45 6.52 2.95
N LYS A 107 3.63 6.97 3.41
CA LYS A 107 4.73 7.38 2.54
C LYS A 107 5.35 6.17 1.83
N LEU A 108 5.63 5.10 2.56
CA LEU A 108 6.15 3.84 2.00
C LEU A 108 5.23 3.29 0.91
N LEU A 109 3.92 3.24 1.18
CA LEU A 109 2.93 2.82 0.19
C LEU A 109 2.93 3.72 -1.05
N GLY A 110 3.00 5.04 -0.87
CA GLY A 110 3.06 5.98 -1.99
C GLY A 110 4.33 5.84 -2.83
N GLU A 111 5.47 5.60 -2.20
CA GLU A 111 6.73 5.33 -2.89
C GLU A 111 6.67 4.01 -3.66
N ALA A 112 6.14 2.94 -3.06
CA ALA A 112 5.92 1.67 -3.73
C ALA A 112 4.94 1.78 -4.91
N ALA A 113 3.80 2.47 -4.75
CA ALA A 113 2.84 2.67 -5.82
C ALA A 113 3.42 3.51 -6.98
N ASN A 114 4.20 4.55 -6.66
CA ASN A 114 4.88 5.37 -7.65
C ASN A 114 5.97 4.58 -8.40
N ALA A 115 6.72 3.75 -7.68
CA ALA A 115 7.70 2.83 -8.22
C ALA A 115 7.06 1.84 -9.22
N VAL A 116 5.96 1.20 -8.86
CA VAL A 116 5.19 0.32 -9.76
C VAL A 116 4.70 1.07 -11.00
N LYS A 117 4.10 2.27 -10.81
CA LYS A 117 3.58 3.09 -11.91
C LYS A 117 4.65 3.48 -12.93
N HIS A 118 5.88 3.70 -12.48
CA HIS A 118 6.97 4.20 -13.29
C HIS A 118 8.02 3.12 -13.62
N GLY A 119 7.72 1.85 -13.39
CA GLY A 119 8.66 0.73 -13.49
C GLY A 119 9.55 0.81 -14.73
N VAL A 120 10.87 0.71 -14.52
CA VAL A 120 11.87 0.48 -15.57
C VAL A 120 12.08 -1.01 -15.64
N LEU A 121 11.92 -1.64 -16.82
CA LEU A 121 12.09 -3.08 -17.02
C LEU A 121 13.60 -3.48 -17.25
N ASP A 122 14.07 -4.59 -16.68
CA ASP A 122 15.39 -5.27 -16.56
C ASP A 122 15.19 -6.80 -16.39
N HIS A 123 16.16 -7.61 -16.81
CA HIS A 123 16.00 -9.06 -16.96
C HIS A 123 16.40 -9.92 -15.74
N GLN A 124 16.97 -9.34 -14.68
CA GLN A 124 17.52 -10.09 -13.53
C GLN A 124 16.74 -9.83 -12.23
N THR A 125 16.00 -8.73 -12.17
CA THR A 125 15.20 -8.32 -11.04
C THR A 125 13.95 -7.63 -11.54
N THR A 126 12.77 -8.09 -11.11
CA THR A 126 11.48 -7.52 -11.52
C THR A 126 11.20 -6.16 -10.82
N TYR A 127 12.12 -5.20 -10.98
CA TYR A 127 12.09 -3.71 -10.88
C TYR A 127 12.06 -2.95 -9.56
N VAL A 128 12.93 -1.90 -9.48
CA VAL A 128 12.63 -0.43 -9.52
C VAL A 128 13.91 0.44 -9.45
N ASP A 129 14.01 1.54 -10.23
CA ASP A 129 14.73 2.77 -9.80
C ASP A 129 13.90 4.05 -9.99
N ARG A 130 13.17 4.40 -8.93
CA ARG A 130 13.24 5.73 -8.31
C ARG A 130 12.93 5.53 -6.83
N SER A 131 13.83 5.96 -5.95
CA SER A 131 13.72 5.87 -4.47
C SER A 131 14.10 4.54 -3.80
N GLY A 132 14.50 3.50 -4.54
CA GLY A 132 15.00 2.23 -3.96
C GLY A 132 13.93 1.40 -3.25
N MET A 133 12.69 1.40 -3.76
CA MET A 133 11.55 0.66 -3.19
C MET A 133 11.02 -0.36 -4.21
N VAL A 134 10.89 -1.62 -3.81
CA VAL A 134 10.44 -2.73 -4.67
C VAL A 134 9.31 -3.49 -3.99
N LEU A 135 8.31 -3.97 -4.76
CA LEU A 135 7.38 -4.99 -4.27
C LEU A 135 7.91 -6.37 -4.66
N ALA A 136 8.08 -7.26 -3.68
CA ALA A 136 8.64 -8.60 -3.90
C ALA A 136 7.88 -9.66 -3.11
N ILE A 137 7.95 -10.92 -3.57
CA ILE A 137 7.55 -12.08 -2.76
C ILE A 137 8.77 -12.55 -1.98
N MET A 138 8.67 -12.64 -0.66
CA MET A 138 9.77 -13.09 0.20
C MET A 138 9.24 -13.90 1.39
N SER A 139 10.05 -14.87 1.84
CA SER A 139 9.88 -15.56 3.11
C SER A 139 10.88 -14.97 4.11
N VAL A 140 10.55 -13.77 4.62
CA VAL A 140 11.39 -13.01 5.56
C VAL A 140 10.51 -12.45 6.68
N GLN A 141 11.13 -12.20 7.83
CA GLN A 141 10.48 -11.45 8.90
C GLN A 141 10.46 -9.96 8.53
N ALA A 142 9.29 -9.34 8.56
CA ALA A 142 9.20 -7.89 8.34
C ALA A 142 9.84 -7.10 9.48
N GLN A 143 10.27 -5.88 9.18
CA GLN A 143 11.05 -4.98 10.03
C GLN A 143 10.52 -4.82 11.46
N HIS A 144 9.20 -4.85 11.64
CA HIS A 144 8.53 -4.63 12.93
C HIS A 144 7.84 -5.89 13.47
N GLY A 145 8.18 -7.07 12.94
CA GLY A 145 7.56 -8.35 13.32
C GLY A 145 6.12 -8.51 12.83
N GLU A 146 5.67 -7.62 11.95
CA GLU A 146 4.35 -7.65 11.34
C GLU A 146 4.29 -8.60 10.14
N GLY A 147 3.08 -8.93 9.68
CA GLY A 147 2.87 -9.82 8.54
C GLY A 147 3.00 -11.29 8.91
N LYS A 148 3.46 -12.10 7.94
CA LYS A 148 3.59 -13.55 8.13
C LYS A 148 4.91 -13.92 8.81
N LEU A 149 4.96 -15.14 9.34
CA LEU A 149 6.18 -15.75 9.90
C LEU A 149 7.27 -15.85 8.83
N ALA A 150 8.54 -15.83 9.24
CA ALA A 150 9.69 -15.86 8.31
C ALA A 150 9.71 -17.08 7.37
N SER A 151 9.06 -18.18 7.72
CA SER A 151 8.95 -19.37 6.86
C SER A 151 7.84 -19.30 5.81
N GLN A 152 6.99 -18.28 5.83
CA GLN A 152 5.83 -18.18 4.95
C GLN A 152 6.01 -17.08 3.90
N PRO A 153 5.73 -17.37 2.62
CA PRO A 153 5.80 -16.38 1.57
C PRO A 153 4.72 -15.31 1.74
N GLN A 154 5.14 -14.05 1.59
CA GLN A 154 4.29 -12.86 1.63
C GLN A 154 4.79 -11.79 0.66
N VAL A 155 3.93 -10.83 0.32
CA VAL A 155 4.34 -9.65 -0.43
C VAL A 155 4.96 -8.64 0.54
N VAL A 156 6.17 -8.20 0.23
CA VAL A 156 6.89 -7.19 1.01
C VAL A 156 7.23 -5.97 0.17
N ILE A 157 7.25 -4.80 0.82
CA ILE A 157 7.95 -3.62 0.32
C ILE A 157 9.41 -3.77 0.77
N ARG A 158 10.30 -4.00 -0.19
CA ARG A 158 11.74 -4.04 0.00
C ARG A 158 12.33 -2.66 -0.24
N ALA A 159 12.84 -2.04 0.82
CA ALA A 159 13.55 -0.77 0.77
C ALA A 159 15.06 -1.06 0.69
N GLU A 160 15.64 -0.82 -0.48
CA GLU A 160 17.06 -1.06 -0.76
C GLU A 160 17.96 -0.23 0.15
N ALA A 161 19.12 -0.81 0.45
CA ALA A 161 20.17 -0.14 1.20
C ALA A 161 20.61 1.15 0.50
N ARG A 162 20.48 2.29 1.18
CA ARG A 162 21.06 3.57 0.73
C ARG A 162 22.10 4.02 1.74
N GLY A 163 23.34 4.19 1.28
CA GLY A 163 24.47 4.49 2.16
C GLY A 163 24.82 3.30 3.07
N HIS A 164 25.03 3.55 4.37
CA HIS A 164 25.39 2.53 5.38
C HIS A 164 24.16 1.88 6.06
N GLN A 165 22.95 2.12 5.57
CA GLN A 165 21.76 1.51 6.17
C GLN A 165 21.48 0.13 5.56
N PRO A 166 21.15 -0.88 6.38
CA PRO A 166 20.78 -2.20 5.88
C PRO A 166 19.46 -2.15 5.09
N GLU A 167 19.28 -3.14 4.22
CA GLU A 167 18.00 -3.38 3.55
C GLU A 167 16.89 -3.59 4.58
N ARG A 168 15.68 -3.09 4.28
CA ARG A 168 14.51 -3.22 5.16
C ARG A 168 13.34 -3.79 4.39
N HIS A 169 12.58 -4.68 5.04
CA HIS A 169 11.41 -5.33 4.46
C HIS A 169 10.18 -4.99 5.29
N PHE A 170 9.14 -4.47 4.65
CA PHE A 170 7.87 -4.16 5.30
C PHE A 170 6.80 -5.07 4.73
N SER A 171 5.95 -5.67 5.59
CA SER A 171 4.82 -6.45 5.11
C SER A 171 3.85 -5.53 4.38
N LEU A 172 3.55 -5.80 3.11
CA LEU A 172 2.60 -4.96 2.36
C LEU A 172 1.20 -5.05 2.98
N ARG A 173 0.81 -6.23 3.48
CA ARG A 173 -0.44 -6.42 4.22
C ARG A 173 -0.55 -5.46 5.40
N ALA A 174 0.44 -5.45 6.29
CA ALA A 174 0.42 -4.59 7.46
C ALA A 174 0.38 -3.09 7.09
N VAL A 175 1.13 -2.70 6.06
CA VAL A 175 1.10 -1.33 5.52
C VAL A 175 -0.29 -0.97 4.99
N MET A 176 -0.90 -1.83 4.18
CA MET A 176 -2.22 -1.58 3.61
C MET A 176 -3.32 -1.58 4.68
N ASP A 177 -3.29 -2.51 5.64
CA ASP A 177 -4.21 -2.57 6.78
C ASP A 177 -4.19 -1.26 7.56
N ALA A 178 -3.00 -0.80 7.97
CA ALA A 178 -2.87 0.41 8.75
C ALA A 178 -3.36 1.64 7.98
N VAL A 179 -3.00 1.77 6.70
CA VAL A 179 -3.43 2.89 5.86
C VAL A 179 -4.94 2.86 5.63
N ILE A 180 -5.51 1.71 5.26
CA ILE A 180 -6.97 1.55 5.09
C ILE A 180 -7.70 1.87 6.39
N GLY A 181 -7.20 1.37 7.52
CA GLY A 181 -7.75 1.65 8.84
C GLY A 181 -7.73 3.14 9.18
N ALA A 182 -6.62 3.83 8.90
CA ALA A 182 -6.53 5.27 9.06
C ALA A 182 -7.56 6.01 8.20
N TRP A 183 -7.75 5.62 6.94
CA TRP A 183 -8.77 6.21 6.05
C TRP A 183 -10.20 5.92 6.52
N CYS A 184 -10.51 4.70 6.95
CA CYS A 184 -11.82 4.35 7.49
C CYS A 184 -12.14 5.14 8.77
N GLY A 185 -11.20 5.15 9.73
CA GLY A 185 -11.37 5.76 11.04
C GLY A 185 -11.42 7.29 11.00
N LEU A 186 -10.58 7.94 10.20
CA LEU A 186 -10.57 9.40 10.11
C LEU A 186 -11.71 9.97 9.25
N GLN A 187 -12.19 9.27 8.21
CA GLN A 187 -12.63 10.01 7.00
C GLN A 187 -13.91 9.56 6.33
N LEU A 188 -14.23 8.27 6.37
CA LEU A 188 -15.41 7.77 5.67
C LEU A 188 -16.61 7.53 6.60
N GLY A 189 -16.38 7.50 7.93
CA GLY A 189 -17.41 7.08 8.89
C GLY A 189 -17.86 5.64 8.63
N LEU A 190 -16.94 4.82 8.11
CA LEU A 190 -17.18 3.42 7.77
C LEU A 190 -16.57 2.54 8.86
N SER A 191 -17.24 1.42 9.15
CA SER A 191 -16.66 0.35 9.96
C SER A 191 -15.37 -0.15 9.30
N LEU A 192 -14.39 -0.56 10.12
CA LEU A 192 -13.22 -1.28 9.62
C LEU A 192 -13.68 -2.53 8.87
N PRO A 193 -13.08 -2.85 7.71
CA PRO A 193 -13.44 -4.02 6.91
C PRO A 193 -13.13 -5.35 7.62
#